data_AF-A0AAD6VFF6-F1
#
_entry.id   AF-A0AAD6VFF6-F1
#
_cell.length_a   1.000
_cell.length_b   1.000
_cell.length_c   1.000
_cell.angle_alpha   90.00
_cell.angle_beta   90.00
_cell.angle_gamma   90.00
#
_symmetry.space_group_name_H-M   'P 1'
#
loop_
_entity.id
_entity.type
_entity.pdbx_description
1 polymer ?
#
loop_
_entity_poly.entity_id
_entity_poly.type
_entity_poly.pdbx_seq_one_letter_code
_entity_poly.pdbx_strand_id
1 'polypeptide(L)'
;MEHWAVAFECVIKRRDARCLHPSMAPPALHHLLQYNQHQDELGHCCALLWDMREPPRSAARHVSAPDRPLSEFELTQHATNPPVTVLRVTCGVFPEASWVSEARNWLGVTVKNVLDAISTTMGTQISYPEWDKLCPKQQNRVNVVFDARWRGSADPTEVRAHGVLRSDCLLQHIHFAGLSIEPESEDTYFLTLKRPKR
;
A
#
# COMPACT_ATOMS: atom_id res chain seq x y z
N MET A 1 -20.53 6.26 -17.05
CA MET A 1 -19.87 6.26 -15.73
C MET A 1 -19.57 4.81 -15.33
N GLU A 2 -18.98 4.05 -16.24
CA GLU A 2 -18.71 2.61 -16.18
C GLU A 2 -17.63 2.42 -17.25
N HIS A 3 -16.46 1.87 -16.91
CA HIS A 3 -15.37 1.40 -17.81
C HIS A 3 -14.01 1.37 -17.05
N TRP A 4 -14.03 1.04 -15.75
CA TRP A 4 -12.83 0.69 -14.99
C TRP A 4 -12.67 -0.84 -14.83
N ALA A 5 -13.45 -1.64 -15.56
CA ALA A 5 -13.48 -3.09 -15.44
C ALA A 5 -12.62 -3.87 -16.46
N VAL A 6 -11.78 -3.21 -17.27
CA VAL A 6 -11.06 -3.88 -18.38
C VAL A 6 -9.54 -3.80 -18.28
N ALA A 7 -9.00 -3.91 -17.06
CA ALA A 7 -7.57 -4.12 -16.83
C ALA A 7 -7.31 -5.20 -15.76
N PHE A 8 -8.19 -6.20 -15.68
CA PHE A 8 -8.06 -7.34 -14.75
C PHE A 8 -8.19 -8.72 -15.43
N GLU A 9 -8.21 -8.78 -16.76
CA GLU A 9 -8.12 -10.05 -17.47
C GLU A 9 -6.77 -10.19 -18.16
N CYS A 10 -6.17 -11.37 -17.92
CA CYS A 10 -5.08 -11.99 -18.68
C CYS A 10 -3.73 -12.12 -17.95
N VAL A 11 -3.70 -12.92 -16.87
CA VAL A 11 -2.70 -14.01 -16.68
C VAL A 11 -3.35 -15.12 -15.82
N ILE A 12 -4.14 -16.01 -16.43
CA ILE A 12 -4.40 -17.35 -15.85
C ILE A 12 -3.65 -18.34 -16.73
N LYS A 13 -2.37 -18.56 -16.43
CA LYS A 13 -1.56 -19.59 -17.09
C LYS A 13 -1.22 -20.68 -16.07
N ARG A 14 -1.92 -21.81 -16.24
CA ARG A 14 -1.58 -23.20 -15.86
C ARG A 14 -0.81 -23.39 -14.54
N ARG A 15 -1.56 -23.77 -13.51
CA ARG A 15 -1.04 -24.42 -12.30
C ARG A 15 -0.50 -25.81 -12.63
N ASP A 16 0.82 -25.95 -12.64
CA ASP A 16 1.47 -27.25 -12.52
C ASP A 16 1.27 -27.78 -11.10
N ALA A 17 0.76 -29.01 -11.01
CA ALA A 17 0.58 -29.76 -9.78
C ALA A 17 1.95 -30.06 -9.15
N ARG A 18 2.37 -29.22 -8.20
CA ARG A 18 3.55 -29.49 -7.38
C ARG A 18 3.14 -29.99 -6.00
N CYS A 19 3.96 -30.92 -5.54
CA CYS A 19 3.88 -31.73 -4.34
C CYS A 19 3.30 -30.98 -3.13
N LEU A 20 2.33 -31.61 -2.47
CA LEU A 20 1.70 -31.18 -1.22
C LEU A 20 2.74 -31.22 -0.09
N HIS A 21 3.55 -30.17 0.04
CA HIS A 21 4.19 -29.87 1.32
C HIS A 21 3.09 -29.60 2.35
N PRO A 22 3.26 -30.00 3.63
CA PRO A 22 2.32 -29.64 4.67
C PRO A 22 2.19 -28.12 4.69
N SER A 23 1.02 -27.65 4.24
CA SER A 23 0.70 -26.23 4.12
C SER A 23 0.77 -25.62 5.51
N MET A 24 1.88 -24.95 5.81
CA MET A 24 1.94 -24.06 6.95
C MET A 24 0.97 -22.93 6.63
N ALA A 25 -0.07 -22.80 7.45
CA ALA A 25 -1.01 -21.70 7.30
C ALA A 25 -0.22 -20.39 7.34
N PRO A 26 -0.51 -19.44 6.43
CA PRO A 26 0.17 -18.15 6.43
C PRO A 26 -0.02 -17.45 7.78
N PRO A 27 0.99 -16.71 8.27
CA PRO A 27 0.88 -15.96 9.51
C PRO A 27 -0.35 -15.04 9.52
N ALA A 28 -1.07 -15.00 10.65
CA ALA A 28 -2.23 -14.13 10.78
C ALA A 28 -1.79 -12.67 10.89
N LEU A 29 -2.31 -11.78 10.04
CA LEU A 29 -2.01 -10.35 10.08
C LEU A 29 -2.61 -9.67 11.32
N HIS A 30 -1.92 -8.65 11.81
CA HIS A 30 -2.41 -7.75 12.84
C HIS A 30 -3.69 -7.03 12.38
N HIS A 31 -4.68 -6.87 13.26
CA HIS A 31 -5.99 -6.29 12.91
C HIS A 31 -5.94 -4.85 12.34
N LEU A 32 -4.87 -4.10 12.64
CA LEU A 32 -4.63 -2.74 12.11
C LEU A 32 -4.17 -2.75 10.66
N LEU A 33 -3.61 -3.87 10.22
CA LEU A 33 -3.10 -4.05 8.86
C LEU A 33 -4.06 -4.88 8.02
N GLN A 34 -4.93 -5.68 8.61
CA GLN A 34 -5.77 -6.62 7.89
C GLN A 34 -6.82 -5.91 7.03
N TYR A 35 -6.94 -6.35 5.77
CA TYR A 35 -8.06 -6.03 4.90
C TYR A 35 -9.29 -6.87 5.25
N ASN A 36 -10.44 -6.23 5.33
CA ASN A 36 -11.75 -6.82 5.49
C ASN A 36 -12.61 -6.50 4.27
N GLN A 37 -13.11 -7.55 3.61
CA GLN A 37 -14.02 -7.42 2.47
C GLN A 37 -15.37 -6.82 2.87
N HIS A 38 -15.77 -7.00 4.14
CA HIS A 38 -16.99 -6.43 4.69
C HIS A 38 -16.66 -5.05 5.22
N GLN A 39 -17.20 -4.05 4.54
CA GLN A 39 -17.15 -2.68 5.02
C GLN A 39 -17.94 -2.55 6.33
N ASP A 40 -17.41 -1.80 7.28
CA ASP A 40 -18.19 -1.36 8.43
C ASP A 40 -19.28 -0.36 8.01
N GLU A 41 -20.11 0.09 8.96
CA GLU A 41 -21.18 1.06 8.72
C GLU A 41 -20.67 2.38 8.11
N LEU A 42 -19.38 2.70 8.32
CA LEU A 42 -18.72 3.90 7.80
C LEU A 42 -18.08 3.67 6.42
N GLY A 43 -18.11 2.44 5.91
CA GLY A 43 -17.53 2.07 4.61
C GLY A 43 -16.03 1.78 4.66
N HIS A 44 -15.48 1.41 5.82
CA HIS A 44 -14.08 1.10 5.98
C HIS A 44 -13.81 -0.40 5.92
N CYS A 45 -12.76 -0.77 5.19
CA CYS A 45 -12.29 -2.15 5.02
C CYS A 45 -11.16 -2.52 5.99
N CYS A 46 -10.74 -1.60 6.87
CA CYS A 46 -9.64 -1.82 7.80
C CYS A 46 -9.83 -0.90 9.01
N ALA A 47 -9.31 -1.32 10.17
CA ALA A 47 -9.35 -0.52 11.40
C ALA A 47 -8.53 0.77 11.31
N LEU A 48 -7.70 0.92 10.27
CA LEU A 48 -6.81 2.06 10.07
C LEU A 48 -7.37 3.08 9.05
N LEU A 49 -7.34 4.36 9.44
CA LEU A 49 -7.43 5.50 8.54
C LEU A 49 -6.03 6.08 8.35
N TRP A 50 -5.53 6.02 7.12
CA TRP A 50 -4.23 6.57 6.80
C TRP A 50 -4.17 7.01 5.34
N ASP A 51 -3.82 8.27 5.11
CA ASP A 51 -3.38 8.78 3.81
C ASP A 51 -1.89 8.47 3.66
N MET A 52 -1.55 7.61 2.70
CA MET A 52 -0.19 7.11 2.54
C MET A 52 0.82 8.16 2.06
N ARG A 53 0.35 9.38 1.71
CA ARG A 53 1.21 10.52 1.41
C ARG A 53 1.77 11.17 2.68
N GLU A 54 1.13 10.93 3.81
CA GLU A 54 1.51 11.48 5.11
C GLU A 54 2.32 10.46 5.92
N PRO A 55 3.27 10.91 6.77
CA PRO A 55 4.02 10.03 7.64
C PRO A 55 3.08 9.24 8.57
N PRO A 56 3.22 7.90 8.67
CA PRO A 56 2.28 7.07 9.42
C PRO A 56 2.24 7.42 10.91
N ARG A 57 3.39 7.81 11.49
CA ARG A 57 3.48 8.17 12.92
C ARG A 57 2.54 9.32 13.32
N SER A 58 2.31 10.28 12.43
CA SER A 58 1.48 11.45 12.69
C SER A 58 0.08 11.36 12.09
N ALA A 59 -0.09 10.56 11.03
CA ALA A 59 -1.32 10.54 10.24
C ALA A 59 -2.14 9.26 10.36
N ALA A 60 -1.53 8.12 10.69
CA ALA A 60 -2.26 6.87 10.85
C ALA A 60 -3.10 6.90 12.13
N ARG A 61 -4.41 6.69 11.99
CA ARG A 61 -5.41 6.82 13.06
C ARG A 61 -6.32 5.60 13.07
N HIS A 62 -6.94 5.33 14.21
CA HIS A 62 -8.06 4.38 14.26
C HIS A 62 -9.28 4.95 13.57
N VAL A 63 -10.03 4.10 12.89
CA VAL A 63 -11.40 4.42 12.42
C VAL A 63 -12.30 4.86 13.58
N SER A 64 -12.20 4.18 14.72
CA SER A 64 -13.02 4.47 15.92
C SER A 64 -12.59 5.72 16.69
N ALA A 65 -11.39 6.24 16.42
CA ALA A 65 -10.83 7.41 17.09
C ALA A 65 -10.04 8.27 16.09
N PRO A 66 -10.71 8.89 15.09
CA PRO A 66 -10.04 9.56 13.98
C PRO A 66 -9.25 10.78 14.40
N ASP A 67 -9.50 11.36 15.57
CA ASP A 67 -8.80 12.57 16.04
C ASP A 67 -7.43 12.29 16.66
N ARG A 68 -7.09 11.01 16.89
CA ARG A 68 -5.86 10.63 17.59
C ARG A 68 -4.99 9.72 16.72
N PRO A 69 -3.70 10.02 16.55
CA PRO A 69 -2.78 9.10 15.90
C PRO A 69 -2.64 7.82 16.72
N LEU A 70 -2.18 6.74 16.07
CA LEU A 70 -1.82 5.51 16.76
C LEU A 70 -0.81 5.78 17.87
N SER A 71 -0.96 5.09 19.00
CA SER A 71 -0.01 5.14 20.09
C SER A 71 1.29 4.41 19.73
N GLU A 72 2.39 4.78 20.40
CA GLU A 72 3.67 4.08 20.23
C GLU A 72 3.55 2.60 20.58
N PHE A 73 2.74 2.25 21.59
CA PHE A 73 2.47 0.87 21.96
C PHE A 73 1.89 0.06 20.79
N GLU A 74 0.85 0.56 20.13
CA GLU A 74 0.22 -0.09 18.97
C GLU A 74 1.18 -0.23 17.80
N LEU A 75 1.99 0.81 17.55
CA LEU A 75 3.02 0.81 16.50
C LEU A 75 4.12 -0.25 16.76
N THR A 76 4.41 -0.58 18.02
CA THR A 76 5.40 -1.60 18.40
C THR A 76 4.87 -3.04 18.38
N GLN A 77 3.57 -3.26 18.22
CA GLN A 77 3.01 -4.61 18.12
C GLN A 77 3.47 -5.32 16.86
N HIS A 78 3.65 -6.65 16.94
CA HIS A 78 4.02 -7.45 15.77
C HIS A 78 2.95 -7.39 14.68
N ALA A 79 3.40 -7.28 13.43
CA ALA A 79 2.54 -7.21 12.26
C ALA A 79 1.85 -8.54 11.94
N THR A 80 2.40 -9.65 12.43
CA THR A 80 1.89 -11.00 12.22
C THR A 80 1.93 -11.84 13.49
N ASN A 81 1.12 -12.89 13.53
CA ASN A 81 1.16 -13.95 14.53
C ASN A 81 1.14 -15.33 13.84
N PRO A 82 2.23 -16.13 13.93
CA PRO A 82 3.47 -15.85 14.65
C PRO A 82 4.26 -14.67 14.02
N PRO A 83 5.15 -14.00 14.78
CA PRO A 83 5.99 -12.93 14.25
C PRO A 83 6.93 -13.42 13.15
N VAL A 84 7.00 -12.70 12.03
CA VAL A 84 7.96 -12.94 10.93
C VAL A 84 9.05 -11.89 10.92
N THR A 85 10.23 -12.21 10.40
CA THR A 85 11.37 -11.27 10.35
C THR A 85 11.42 -10.43 9.08
N VAL A 86 10.70 -10.86 8.04
CA VAL A 86 10.58 -10.18 6.75
C VAL A 86 9.11 -10.20 6.33
N LEU A 87 8.60 -9.07 5.86
CA LEU A 87 7.27 -8.96 5.30
C LEU A 87 7.34 -8.14 4.02
N ARG A 88 6.83 -8.68 2.92
CA ARG A 88 6.80 -8.03 1.62
C ARG A 88 5.40 -7.54 1.30
N VAL A 89 5.29 -6.34 0.75
CA VAL A 89 4.02 -5.73 0.36
C VAL A 89 4.08 -5.38 -1.12
N THR A 90 3.14 -5.91 -1.88
CA THR A 90 2.92 -5.61 -3.31
C THR A 90 1.62 -4.83 -3.48
N CYS A 91 1.41 -4.20 -4.64
CA CYS A 91 0.13 -3.55 -4.95
C CYS A 91 -0.14 -3.65 -6.45
N GLY A 92 -1.34 -4.07 -6.83
CA GLY A 92 -1.72 -4.31 -8.23
C GLY A 92 -1.89 -3.04 -9.08
N VAL A 93 -1.75 -1.85 -8.49
CA VAL A 93 -1.72 -0.60 -9.26
C VAL A 93 -0.39 -0.44 -10.00
N PHE A 94 0.65 -1.16 -9.60
CA PHE A 94 2.00 -1.00 -10.13
C PHE A 94 2.33 -2.08 -11.15
N PRO A 95 2.94 -1.73 -12.30
CA PRO A 95 3.47 -2.74 -13.22
C PRO A 95 4.59 -3.52 -12.49
N GLU A 96 4.48 -4.85 -12.47
CA GLU A 96 5.12 -5.79 -11.52
C GLU A 96 6.63 -5.60 -11.18
N ALA A 97 6.98 -6.19 -10.02
CA ALA A 97 8.29 -6.43 -9.38
C ALA A 97 9.06 -5.25 -8.77
N SER A 98 8.97 -4.01 -9.29
CA SER A 98 9.86 -2.94 -8.79
C SER A 98 9.33 -2.15 -7.57
N TRP A 99 8.05 -2.30 -7.21
CA TRP A 99 7.38 -1.53 -6.13
C TRP A 99 7.06 -2.40 -4.92
N VAL A 100 7.92 -3.38 -4.64
CA VAL A 100 7.81 -4.19 -3.42
C VAL A 100 8.29 -3.35 -2.24
N SER A 101 7.40 -3.12 -1.28
CA SER A 101 7.81 -2.56 0.02
C SER A 101 8.25 -3.72 0.90
N GLU A 102 9.44 -3.66 1.48
CA GLU A 102 9.97 -4.74 2.32
C GLU A 102 10.24 -4.21 3.73
N ALA A 103 9.53 -4.77 4.71
CA ALA A 103 9.76 -4.51 6.12
C ALA A 103 10.64 -5.62 6.70
N ARG A 104 11.70 -5.25 7.42
CA ARG A 104 12.64 -6.20 8.05
C ARG A 104 12.85 -5.86 9.52
N ASN A 105 12.79 -6.87 10.38
CA ASN A 105 13.14 -6.76 11.78
C ASN A 105 13.48 -8.15 12.35
N TRP A 106 14.69 -8.31 12.87
CA TRP A 106 15.16 -9.60 13.40
C TRP A 106 14.40 -10.08 14.63
N LEU A 107 13.77 -9.18 15.38
CA LEU A 107 12.89 -9.50 16.52
C LEU A 107 11.44 -9.78 16.12
N GLY A 108 11.11 -9.63 14.84
CA GLY A 108 9.74 -9.69 14.33
C GLY A 108 9.28 -8.32 13.84
N VAL A 109 8.80 -8.28 12.60
CA VAL A 109 8.26 -7.09 11.93
C VAL A 109 7.09 -6.54 12.76
N THR A 110 7.12 -5.23 13.03
CA THR A 110 6.05 -4.53 13.75
C THR A 110 5.11 -3.80 12.79
N VAL A 111 3.95 -3.37 13.29
CA VAL A 111 3.01 -2.51 12.55
C VAL A 111 3.74 -1.27 12.02
N LYS A 112 4.56 -0.62 12.85
CA LYS A 112 5.39 0.53 12.45
C LYS A 112 6.30 0.19 11.27
N ASN A 113 7.00 -0.94 11.31
CA ASN A 113 7.91 -1.33 10.23
C ASN A 113 7.18 -1.46 8.89
N VAL A 114 5.97 -2.04 8.89
CA VAL A 114 5.16 -2.19 7.69
C VAL A 114 4.70 -0.83 7.15
N LEU A 115 4.13 0.02 8.01
CA LEU A 115 3.63 1.33 7.60
C LEU A 115 4.77 2.24 7.10
N ASP A 116 5.92 2.24 7.78
CA ASP A 116 7.11 3.00 7.36
C ASP A 116 7.66 2.49 6.02
N ALA A 117 7.70 1.17 5.80
CA ALA A 117 8.15 0.60 4.54
C ALA A 117 7.24 1.01 3.37
N ILE A 118 5.91 0.96 3.58
CA ILE A 118 4.93 1.44 2.59
C ILE A 118 5.13 2.94 2.32
N SER A 119 5.18 3.77 3.37
CA SER A 119 5.34 5.22 3.25
C SER A 119 6.61 5.60 2.50
N THR A 120 7.74 4.98 2.87
CA THR A 120 9.04 5.19 2.20
C THR A 120 8.97 4.80 0.73
N THR A 121 8.36 3.66 0.42
CA THR A 121 8.19 3.20 -0.98
C THR A 121 7.33 4.17 -1.78
N MET A 122 6.24 4.70 -1.21
CA MET A 122 5.36 5.67 -1.87
C MET A 122 5.99 7.06 -2.03
N GLY A 123 6.91 7.43 -1.15
CA GLY A 123 7.69 8.66 -1.20
C GLY A 123 8.88 8.62 -2.17
N THR A 124 9.17 7.47 -2.78
CA THR A 124 10.28 7.33 -3.74
C THR A 124 9.90 7.92 -5.10
N GLN A 125 10.85 8.59 -5.75
CA GLN A 125 10.68 9.08 -7.13
C GLN A 125 10.53 7.91 -8.11
N ILE A 126 9.58 8.01 -9.04
CA ILE A 126 9.45 7.00 -10.09
C ILE A 126 10.67 7.05 -11.02
N SER A 127 11.22 5.89 -11.37
CA SER A 127 12.33 5.79 -12.32
C SER A 127 11.84 5.94 -13.76
N TYR A 128 12.75 6.28 -14.68
CA TYR A 128 12.42 6.39 -16.11
C TYR A 128 11.81 5.10 -16.70
N PRO A 129 12.35 3.88 -16.44
CA PRO A 129 11.73 2.65 -16.94
C PRO A 129 10.33 2.39 -16.38
N GLU A 130 10.06 2.81 -15.14
CA GLU A 130 8.72 2.69 -14.54
C GLU A 130 7.74 3.66 -15.19
N TRP A 131 8.19 4.89 -15.48
CA TRP A 131 7.40 5.90 -16.19
C TRP A 131 7.04 5.47 -17.61
N ASP A 132 8.00 4.89 -18.35
CA ASP A 132 7.82 4.45 -19.74
C ASP A 132 6.79 3.30 -19.86
N LYS A 133 6.64 2.49 -18.80
CA LYS A 133 5.60 1.44 -18.73
C LYS A 133 4.17 1.98 -18.58
N LEU A 134 4.00 3.23 -18.15
CA LEU A 134 2.68 3.85 -18.06
C LEU A 134 2.19 4.25 -19.45
N CYS A 135 0.93 3.96 -19.79
CA CYS A 135 0.40 4.43 -21.06
C CYS A 135 0.26 5.98 -21.06
N PRO A 136 0.28 6.67 -22.22
CA PRO A 136 0.22 8.14 -22.28
C PRO A 136 -0.95 8.76 -21.52
N LYS A 137 -2.11 8.07 -21.51
CA LYS A 137 -3.29 8.50 -20.74
C LYS A 137 -3.05 8.45 -19.23
N GLN A 138 -2.31 7.45 -18.73
CA GLN A 138 -1.93 7.37 -17.33
C GLN A 138 -0.88 8.43 -16.99
N GLN A 139 0.17 8.57 -17.81
CA GLN A 139 1.21 9.60 -17.64
C GLN A 139 0.60 11.00 -17.50
N ASN A 140 -0.35 11.36 -18.37
CA ASN A 140 -1.04 12.65 -18.29
C ASN A 140 -1.79 12.84 -16.96
N ARG A 141 -2.43 11.79 -16.44
CA ARG A 141 -3.14 11.86 -15.15
C ARG A 141 -2.20 11.98 -13.97
N VAL A 142 -1.06 11.28 -14.02
CA VAL A 142 -0.01 11.40 -13.01
C VAL A 142 0.58 12.81 -13.03
N ASN A 143 0.84 13.38 -14.21
CA ASN A 143 1.31 14.76 -14.35
C ASN A 143 0.35 15.77 -13.74
N VAL A 144 -0.96 15.58 -13.87
CA VAL A 144 -1.96 16.45 -13.22
C VAL A 144 -1.87 16.38 -11.69
N VAL A 145 -1.68 15.18 -11.13
CA VAL A 145 -1.55 14.98 -9.67
C VAL A 145 -0.23 15.55 -9.15
N PHE A 146 0.87 15.29 -9.85
CA PHE A 146 2.17 15.89 -9.59
C PHE A 146 2.10 17.42 -9.61
N ASP A 147 1.48 18.00 -10.65
CA ASP A 147 1.32 19.44 -10.78
C ASP A 147 0.51 20.06 -9.65
N ALA A 148 -0.57 19.40 -9.25
CA ALA A 148 -1.36 19.84 -8.09
C ALA A 148 -0.53 19.79 -6.80
N ARG A 149 0.28 18.74 -6.59
CA ARG A 149 1.12 18.56 -5.41
C ARG A 149 2.17 19.68 -5.28
N TRP A 150 2.97 19.92 -6.31
CA TRP A 150 4.06 20.91 -6.18
C TRP A 150 3.53 22.35 -6.18
N ARG A 151 2.44 22.66 -6.89
CA ARG A 151 1.83 24.00 -6.85
C ARG A 151 1.13 24.32 -5.53
N GLY A 152 0.62 23.30 -4.85
CA GLY A 152 -0.03 23.44 -3.54
C GLY A 152 0.93 23.41 -2.35
N SER A 153 2.23 23.18 -2.58
CA SER A 153 3.25 23.10 -1.53
C SER A 153 3.60 24.48 -0.95
N ALA A 154 4.03 24.50 0.31
CA ALA A 154 4.65 25.68 0.93
C ALA A 154 6.00 26.05 0.27
N ASP A 155 6.74 25.04 -0.23
CA ASP A 155 7.92 25.24 -1.10
C ASP A 155 7.70 24.54 -2.46
N PRO A 156 7.21 25.27 -3.47
CA PRO A 156 6.99 24.72 -4.80
C PRO A 156 8.28 24.32 -5.53
N THR A 157 9.41 24.98 -5.23
CA THR A 157 10.67 24.75 -5.95
C THR A 157 11.28 23.43 -5.52
N GLU A 158 11.34 23.21 -4.21
CA GLU A 158 11.85 21.97 -3.63
C GLU A 158 10.97 20.77 -4.01
N VAL A 159 9.63 20.89 -3.88
CA VAL A 159 8.72 19.79 -4.20
C VAL A 159 8.74 19.45 -5.69
N ARG A 160 8.90 20.45 -6.56
CA ARG A 160 9.05 20.20 -8.00
C ARG A 160 10.38 19.50 -8.32
N ALA A 161 11.46 19.81 -7.61
CA ALA A 161 12.77 19.18 -7.81
C ALA A 161 12.77 17.67 -7.47
N HIS A 162 11.91 17.23 -6.54
CA HIS A 162 11.71 15.82 -6.22
C HIS A 162 11.05 15.01 -7.36
N GLY A 163 10.49 15.67 -8.37
CA GLY A 163 9.84 15.02 -9.50
C GLY A 163 8.61 14.21 -9.12
N VAL A 164 8.19 13.32 -10.02
CA VAL A 164 7.02 12.46 -9.84
C VAL A 164 7.34 11.36 -8.83
N LEU A 165 6.52 11.26 -7.78
CA LEU A 165 6.62 10.20 -6.78
C LEU A 165 5.73 9.02 -7.13
N ARG A 166 6.05 7.85 -6.59
CA ARG A 166 5.21 6.64 -6.69
C ARG A 166 3.79 6.88 -6.16
N SER A 167 3.64 7.68 -5.11
CA SER A 167 2.34 8.12 -4.60
C SER A 167 1.51 8.93 -5.61
N ASP A 168 2.13 9.71 -6.51
CA ASP A 168 1.40 10.47 -7.55
C ASP A 168 0.74 9.49 -8.55
N CYS A 169 1.33 8.30 -8.75
CA CYS A 169 0.79 7.26 -9.62
C CYS A 169 -0.47 6.59 -9.07
N LEU A 170 -0.75 6.73 -7.77
CA LEU A 170 -1.98 6.23 -7.15
C LEU A 170 -3.22 7.05 -7.49
N LEU A 171 -3.02 8.25 -8.06
CA LEU A 171 -4.08 9.17 -8.46
C LEU A 171 -5.01 9.53 -7.29
N GLN A 172 -6.19 8.91 -7.22
CA GLN A 172 -7.18 9.15 -6.16
C GLN A 172 -7.23 8.02 -5.13
N HIS A 173 -6.46 6.94 -5.31
CA HIS A 173 -6.43 5.77 -4.45
C HIS A 173 -5.32 5.88 -3.40
N ILE A 174 -5.36 6.94 -2.62
CA ILE A 174 -4.28 7.35 -1.72
C ILE A 174 -4.45 6.85 -0.27
N HIS A 175 -5.64 6.35 0.07
CA HIS A 175 -5.91 5.86 1.41
C HIS A 175 -5.61 4.37 1.52
N PHE A 176 -4.93 3.99 2.59
CA PHE A 176 -4.73 2.61 2.99
C PHE A 176 -6.09 1.95 3.28
N ALA A 177 -6.32 0.76 2.72
CA ALA A 177 -7.52 -0.03 2.97
C ALA A 177 -7.25 -1.38 3.63
N GLY A 178 -5.98 -1.74 3.86
CA GLY A 178 -5.57 -3.00 4.45
C GLY A 178 -4.63 -3.81 3.56
N LEU A 179 -4.12 -4.90 4.13
CA LEU A 179 -3.29 -5.92 3.53
C LEU A 179 -4.05 -7.25 3.53
N SER A 180 -3.90 -8.01 2.46
CA SER A 180 -4.37 -9.39 2.34
C SER A 180 -3.22 -10.31 1.96
N ILE A 181 -3.31 -11.59 2.32
CA ILE A 181 -2.27 -12.57 1.97
C ILE A 181 -2.24 -12.80 0.45
N GLU A 182 -1.05 -12.87 -0.13
CA GLU A 182 -0.87 -13.36 -1.49
C GLU A 182 -0.79 -14.90 -1.49
N PRO A 183 -1.72 -15.62 -2.15
CA PRO A 183 -1.83 -17.07 -2.00
C PRO A 183 -0.63 -17.86 -2.56
N GLU A 184 0.22 -17.23 -3.35
CA GLU A 184 1.38 -17.87 -4.00
C GLU A 184 2.70 -17.60 -3.26
N SER A 185 2.68 -16.78 -2.20
CA SER A 185 3.89 -16.40 -1.45
C SER A 185 3.60 -16.31 0.05
N GLU A 186 4.40 -17.01 0.85
CA GLU A 186 4.19 -17.12 2.31
C GLU A 186 4.43 -15.80 3.07
N ASP A 187 5.29 -14.93 2.52
CA ASP A 187 5.71 -13.68 3.17
C ASP A 187 5.26 -12.42 2.42
N THR A 188 4.44 -12.58 1.36
CA THR A 188 3.99 -11.46 0.53
C THR A 188 2.52 -11.16 0.77
N TYR A 189 2.24 -9.87 0.92
CA TYR A 189 0.92 -9.34 1.18
C TYR A 189 0.55 -8.32 0.12
N PHE A 190 -0.70 -8.36 -0.31
CA PHE A 190 -1.26 -7.44 -1.27
C PHE A 190 -1.87 -6.23 -0.57
N LEU A 191 -1.37 -5.04 -0.89
CA LEU A 191 -1.88 -3.76 -0.44
C LEU A 191 -3.13 -3.37 -1.21
N THR A 192 -4.24 -3.25 -0.48
CA THR A 192 -5.50 -2.73 -1.00
C THR A 192 -5.62 -1.24 -0.70
N LEU A 193 -6.09 -0.49 -1.69
CA LEU A 193 -6.22 0.97 -1.64
C LEU A 193 -7.68 1.39 -1.77
N LYS A 194 -8.04 2.52 -1.16
CA LYS A 194 -9.36 3.12 -1.29
C LYS A 194 -9.27 4.58 -1.73
N ARG A 195 -10.35 5.08 -2.32
CA ARG A 195 -10.53 6.50 -2.59
C ARG A 195 -11.14 7.19 -1.37
N PRO A 196 -10.76 8.44 -1.07
CA PRO A 196 -11.51 9.28 -0.15
C PRO A 196 -12.97 9.43 -0.63
N LYS A 197 -13.94 9.28 0.27
CA LYS A 197 -15.34 9.65 -0.03
C LYS A 197 -15.40 11.19 -0.14
N ARG A 198 -16.04 11.69 -1.19
CA ARG A 198 -16.30 13.12 -1.39
C ARG A 198 -17.59 13.53 -0.71
#